data_AF-A3MSZ3-F1
#
_entry.id   AF-A3MSZ3-F1
#
_cell.length_a   1.000
_cell.length_b   1.000
_cell.length_c   1.000
_cell.angle_alpha   90.00
_cell.angle_beta   90.00
_cell.angle_gamma   90.00
#
_symmetry.space_group_name_H-M   'P 1'
#
loop_
_entity.id
_entity.type
_entity.pdbx_description
1 polymer ?
#
loop_
_entity_poly.entity_id
_entity_poly.type
_entity_poly.pdbx_seq_one_letter_code
_entity_poly.pdbx_strand_id
1 'polypeptide(L)'
;MKYLLFLLLGVFTMAGLVSWYPPHALLINAYPVNSTHFTAQVGGKVVYLRQIGLSFLGSPQEERAVLYYLSEACRYIAIDVQEATNSSNDFAEVWSGDLYCSPNGTTWLWLKWLPLRFSAYASSIEFADANLTTYTPVGVFSGHVPAGWYLDIESKTVLRVPQTNISLIQSYQQLQAELRQLQKVVDELTRNSSNAVALVAQLREKVAELQRQRRELEEALRLRESQIAALTSQLASARQEAEELKKRLEEAQKELEKARALLAELNRTNAALHAELAQLSAEVRTEESAQLPIPLLIAAVVAGGIVAYILYRRRSSE
;
A
#
# COMPACT_ATOMS: atom_id res chain seq x y z
N MET A 1 -23.86 -94.16 17.34
CA MET A 1 -22.77 -93.55 18.14
C MET A 1 -21.91 -92.75 17.19
N LYS A 2 -21.46 -91.53 17.43
CA LYS A 2 -21.65 -90.53 18.48
C LYS A 2 -20.67 -89.43 18.06
N TYR A 3 -21.13 -88.19 17.90
CA TYR A 3 -20.38 -86.93 18.03
C TYR A 3 -19.14 -86.70 17.11
N LEU A 4 -19.16 -85.70 16.22
CA LEU A 4 -18.86 -84.27 16.48
C LEU A 4 -17.34 -84.00 16.63
N LEU A 5 -16.78 -83.30 15.64
CA LEU A 5 -15.82 -82.18 15.78
C LEU A 5 -15.60 -81.62 14.35
N PHE A 6 -16.34 -80.60 13.90
CA PHE A 6 -16.09 -79.17 14.07
C PHE A 6 -14.61 -78.73 13.96
N LEU A 7 -14.40 -77.77 13.06
CA LEU A 7 -13.37 -76.74 13.07
C LEU A 7 -11.91 -77.15 12.87
N LEU A 8 -11.46 -77.08 11.62
CA LEU A 8 -10.22 -76.39 11.31
C LEU A 8 -10.56 -75.22 10.39
N LEU A 9 -10.96 -74.10 11.01
CA LEU A 9 -10.64 -72.78 10.49
C LEU A 9 -9.11 -72.79 10.32
N GLY A 10 -8.65 -72.99 9.09
CA GLY A 10 -7.30 -72.62 8.74
C GLY A 10 -7.19 -71.13 8.99
N VAL A 11 -6.60 -70.77 10.13
CA VAL A 11 -6.05 -69.45 10.36
C VAL A 11 -5.15 -69.21 9.15
N PHE A 12 -5.59 -68.37 8.22
CA PHE A 12 -4.66 -67.72 7.30
C PHE A 12 -3.73 -66.92 8.20
N THR A 13 -2.63 -67.55 8.57
CA THR A 13 -1.49 -66.88 9.18
C THR A 13 -1.16 -65.74 8.24
N MET A 14 -1.25 -64.51 8.77
CA MET A 14 -0.85 -63.27 8.13
C MET A 14 0.55 -63.44 7.53
N ALA A 15 0.61 -63.84 6.26
CA ALA A 15 1.85 -64.15 5.58
C ALA A 15 1.96 -63.26 4.34
N GLY A 16 2.84 -62.27 4.44
CA GLY A 16 3.70 -61.90 3.32
C GLY A 16 3.18 -60.82 2.36
N LEU A 17 2.99 -59.60 2.87
CA LEU A 17 3.06 -58.38 2.06
C LEU A 17 3.79 -57.30 2.87
N VAL A 18 5.13 -57.33 2.86
CA VAL A 18 5.95 -56.47 3.76
C VAL A 18 6.94 -55.59 3.01
N SER A 19 7.30 -55.96 1.77
CA SER A 19 8.13 -55.16 0.88
C SER A 19 7.42 -54.86 -0.42
N TRP A 20 7.67 -53.67 -0.96
CA TRP A 20 6.98 -53.11 -2.12
C TRP A 20 8.03 -52.62 -3.14
N TYR A 21 7.64 -52.38 -4.38
CA TYR A 21 8.49 -51.78 -5.42
C TYR A 21 7.92 -50.43 -5.87
N PRO A 22 8.72 -49.49 -6.40
CA PRO A 22 8.24 -48.15 -6.75
C PRO A 22 7.07 -48.18 -7.75
N PRO A 23 6.06 -47.29 -7.63
CA PRO A 23 4.87 -47.32 -8.50
C PRO A 23 5.18 -47.10 -9.99
N HIS A 24 6.31 -46.48 -10.30
CA HIS A 24 6.78 -46.23 -11.67
C HIS A 24 7.69 -47.34 -12.22
N ALA A 25 7.96 -48.40 -11.45
CA ALA A 25 8.76 -49.51 -11.95
C ALA A 25 7.96 -50.37 -12.95
N LEU A 26 8.64 -50.84 -13.99
CA LEU A 26 8.08 -51.66 -15.05
C LEU A 26 8.13 -53.13 -14.66
N LEU A 27 6.97 -53.80 -14.63
CA LEU A 27 6.88 -55.24 -14.41
C LEU A 27 7.18 -55.98 -15.72
N ILE A 28 8.21 -56.81 -15.72
CA ILE A 28 8.69 -57.56 -16.89
C ILE A 28 9.04 -59.00 -16.53
N ASN A 29 8.86 -59.91 -17.49
CA ASN A 29 9.33 -61.28 -17.35
C ASN A 29 10.82 -61.32 -17.73
N ALA A 30 11.67 -61.60 -16.75
CA ALA A 30 13.11 -61.70 -16.96
C ALA A 30 13.68 -62.91 -16.22
N TYR A 31 14.81 -63.40 -16.70
CA TYR A 31 15.50 -64.58 -16.15
C TYR A 31 16.93 -64.21 -15.78
N PRO A 32 17.46 -64.69 -14.64
CA PRO A 32 18.84 -64.42 -14.27
C PRO A 32 19.79 -65.11 -15.26
N VAL A 33 20.75 -64.36 -15.80
CA VAL A 33 21.79 -64.86 -16.72
C VAL A 33 23.09 -65.10 -15.96
N ASN A 34 23.40 -64.22 -15.01
CA ASN A 34 24.53 -64.35 -14.10
C ASN A 34 24.13 -63.76 -12.73
N SER A 35 25.09 -63.66 -11.81
CA SER A 35 24.86 -63.14 -10.46
C SER A 35 24.38 -61.67 -10.39
N THR A 36 24.53 -60.87 -11.45
CA THR A 36 24.20 -59.43 -11.43
C THR A 36 23.27 -58.97 -12.56
N HIS A 37 23.02 -59.83 -13.55
CA HIS A 37 22.30 -59.50 -14.77
C HIS A 37 21.13 -60.46 -15.01
N PHE A 38 20.05 -59.88 -15.52
CA PHE A 38 18.87 -60.59 -15.97
C PHE A 38 18.65 -60.31 -17.45
N THR A 39 17.95 -61.19 -18.14
CA THR A 39 17.54 -60.98 -19.53
C THR A 39 16.04 -61.00 -19.67
N ALA A 40 15.50 -60.03 -20.39
CA ALA A 40 14.09 -59.93 -20.76
C ALA A 40 13.95 -59.76 -22.27
N GLN A 41 12.80 -60.15 -22.80
CA GLN A 41 12.42 -59.84 -24.18
C GLN A 41 11.39 -58.71 -24.15
N VAL A 42 11.74 -57.55 -24.69
CA VAL A 42 10.86 -56.37 -24.75
C VAL A 42 10.77 -55.88 -26.18
N GLY A 43 9.57 -55.84 -26.75
CA GLY A 43 9.36 -55.34 -28.12
C GLY A 43 10.14 -56.12 -29.21
N GLY A 44 10.41 -57.41 -29.00
CA GLY A 44 11.17 -58.24 -29.93
C GLY A 44 12.69 -58.08 -29.85
N LYS A 45 13.21 -57.28 -28.91
CA LYS A 45 14.63 -57.14 -28.62
C LYS A 45 15.00 -57.76 -27.28
N VAL A 46 16.21 -58.29 -27.19
CA VAL A 46 16.79 -58.77 -25.94
C VAL A 46 17.29 -57.59 -25.13
N VAL A 47 16.83 -57.48 -23.88
CA VAL A 47 17.25 -56.45 -22.93
C VAL A 47 17.97 -57.11 -21.77
N TYR A 48 19.18 -56.62 -21.46
CA TYR A 48 19.92 -57.00 -20.26
C TYR A 48 19.64 -56.01 -19.14
N LEU A 49 19.09 -56.50 -18.05
CA LEU A 49 18.78 -55.71 -16.87
C LEU A 49 19.93 -55.83 -15.87
N ARG A 50 20.39 -54.71 -15.34
CA ARG A 50 21.50 -54.64 -14.38
C ARG A 50 21.10 -53.82 -13.16
N GLN A 51 21.32 -54.37 -11.96
CA GLN A 51 21.19 -53.62 -10.72
C GLN A 51 22.34 -52.62 -10.57
N ILE A 52 22.00 -51.35 -10.42
CA ILE A 52 22.98 -50.28 -10.17
C ILE A 52 23.58 -50.45 -8.76
N GLY A 53 24.89 -50.23 -8.66
CA GLY A 53 25.61 -50.22 -7.39
C GLY A 53 25.78 -51.58 -6.72
N LEU A 54 25.49 -52.68 -7.44
CA LEU A 54 25.71 -54.05 -6.97
C LEU A 54 26.81 -54.71 -7.79
N SER A 55 27.81 -55.26 -7.10
CA SER A 55 28.91 -56.02 -7.71
C SER A 55 28.99 -57.40 -7.07
N PHE A 56 29.30 -58.42 -7.87
CA PHE A 56 29.56 -59.77 -7.39
C PHE A 56 31.07 -60.03 -7.40
N LEU A 57 31.61 -60.46 -6.25
CA LEU A 57 33.04 -60.71 -6.00
C LEU A 57 33.30 -62.16 -5.53
N GLY A 58 32.29 -63.03 -5.60
CA GLY A 58 32.39 -64.41 -5.16
C GLY A 58 33.11 -65.33 -6.14
N SER A 59 33.42 -66.54 -5.66
CA SER A 59 33.93 -67.65 -6.44
C SER A 59 32.89 -68.23 -7.41
N PRO A 60 33.29 -68.99 -8.44
CA PRO A 60 32.37 -69.69 -9.34
C PRO A 60 31.44 -70.70 -8.63
N GLN A 61 31.83 -71.22 -7.47
CA GLN A 61 30.98 -72.06 -6.63
C GLN A 61 29.85 -71.23 -6.00
N GLU A 62 30.18 -70.05 -5.45
CA GLU A 62 29.20 -69.13 -4.88
C GLU A 62 28.26 -68.56 -5.95
N GLU A 63 28.77 -68.31 -7.15
CA GLU A 63 27.95 -67.84 -8.28
C GLU A 63 26.83 -68.83 -8.61
N ARG A 64 27.12 -70.13 -8.62
CA ARG A 64 26.11 -71.17 -8.86
C ARG A 64 25.05 -71.22 -7.76
N ALA A 65 25.47 -71.10 -6.50
CA ALA A 65 24.54 -71.09 -5.37
C ALA A 65 23.62 -69.87 -5.40
N VAL A 66 24.19 -68.71 -5.71
CA VAL A 66 23.46 -67.45 -5.87
C VAL A 66 22.51 -67.50 -7.06
N LEU A 67 22.94 -68.05 -8.21
CA LEU A 67 22.10 -68.17 -9.39
C LEU A 67 20.89 -69.06 -9.12
N TYR A 68 21.09 -70.17 -8.41
CA TYR A 68 20.00 -71.04 -7.96
C TYR A 68 19.02 -70.29 -7.03
N TYR A 69 19.53 -69.51 -6.08
CA TYR A 69 18.69 -68.68 -5.22
C TYR A 69 17.89 -67.65 -6.02
N LEU A 70 18.53 -66.93 -6.96
CA LEU A 70 17.86 -65.94 -7.79
C LEU A 70 16.83 -66.57 -8.72
N SER A 71 17.06 -67.77 -9.26
CA SER A 71 16.07 -68.45 -10.11
C SER A 71 14.80 -68.81 -9.34
N GLU A 72 14.91 -69.15 -8.05
CA GLU A 72 13.76 -69.45 -7.19
C GLU A 72 13.08 -68.16 -6.68
N ALA A 73 13.87 -67.15 -6.31
CA ALA A 73 13.38 -65.93 -5.71
C ALA A 73 12.84 -64.90 -6.71
N CYS A 74 13.29 -64.93 -7.97
CA CYS A 74 13.04 -63.89 -8.96
C CYS A 74 12.19 -64.38 -10.14
N ARG A 75 10.98 -64.91 -9.85
CA ARG A 75 10.02 -65.31 -10.90
C ARG A 75 9.35 -64.12 -11.59
N TYR A 76 9.13 -63.04 -10.85
CA TYR A 76 8.62 -61.77 -11.34
C TYR A 76 9.67 -60.69 -11.08
N ILE A 77 9.88 -59.79 -12.04
CA ILE A 77 10.87 -58.72 -11.91
C ILE A 77 10.22 -57.38 -12.22
N ALA A 78 10.42 -56.41 -11.34
CA ALA A 78 10.08 -55.01 -11.53
C ALA A 78 11.37 -54.19 -11.61
N ILE A 79 11.50 -53.34 -12.61
CA ILE A 79 12.67 -52.48 -12.80
C ILE A 79 12.28 -51.01 -12.84
N ASP A 80 12.94 -50.22 -11.99
CA ASP A 80 12.94 -48.77 -12.08
C ASP A 80 14.15 -48.34 -12.92
N VAL A 81 13.91 -48.12 -14.22
CA VAL A 81 14.95 -47.85 -15.20
C VAL A 81 15.49 -46.43 -15.02
N GLN A 82 16.78 -46.31 -14.72
CA GLN A 82 17.46 -45.02 -14.59
C GLN A 82 18.25 -44.68 -15.85
N GLU A 83 18.90 -45.67 -16.44
CA GLU A 83 19.71 -45.51 -17.64
C GLU A 83 19.44 -46.67 -18.62
N ALA A 84 19.24 -46.35 -19.89
CA ALA A 84 19.14 -47.33 -20.97
C ALA A 84 20.22 -47.03 -22.01
N THR A 85 21.10 -48.00 -22.26
CA THR A 85 22.18 -47.87 -23.24
C THR A 85 22.05 -48.92 -24.32
N ASN A 86 22.29 -48.53 -25.57
CA ASN A 86 22.37 -49.49 -26.66
C ASN A 86 23.68 -50.26 -26.54
N SER A 87 23.62 -51.59 -26.61
CA SER A 87 24.82 -52.40 -26.75
C SER A 87 25.47 -52.11 -28.12
N SER A 88 26.78 -52.28 -28.21
CA SER A 88 27.55 -52.06 -29.44
C SER A 88 27.11 -52.91 -30.63
N ASN A 89 26.33 -53.97 -30.37
CA ASN A 89 25.67 -54.79 -31.38
C ASN A 89 24.17 -54.48 -31.27
N ASP A 90 23.56 -53.82 -32.28
CA ASP A 90 22.19 -53.28 -32.35
C ASP A 90 21.01 -54.20 -31.92
N PHE A 91 21.29 -55.43 -31.49
CA PHE A 91 20.34 -56.46 -31.08
C PHE A 91 20.13 -56.55 -29.56
N ALA A 92 20.91 -55.82 -28.75
CA ALA A 92 20.79 -55.83 -27.30
C ALA A 92 20.78 -54.43 -26.69
N GLU A 93 19.90 -54.20 -25.72
CA GLU A 93 19.87 -52.98 -24.90
C GLU A 93 20.24 -53.34 -23.46
N VAL A 94 20.96 -52.48 -22.76
CA VAL A 94 21.30 -52.64 -21.35
C VAL A 94 20.54 -51.61 -20.54
N TRP A 95 19.62 -52.06 -19.70
CA TRP A 95 18.87 -51.21 -18.79
C TRP A 95 19.47 -51.33 -17.39
N SER A 96 20.02 -50.22 -16.90
CA SER A 96 20.56 -50.11 -15.55
C SER A 96 19.55 -49.39 -14.67
N GLY A 97 19.23 -49.98 -13.52
CA GLY A 97 18.23 -49.44 -12.62
C GLY A 97 18.19 -50.15 -11.28
N ASP A 98 17.13 -49.86 -10.52
CA ASP A 98 16.79 -50.62 -9.32
C ASP A 98 15.87 -51.79 -9.69
N LEU A 99 16.37 -53.00 -9.41
CA LEU A 99 15.68 -54.25 -9.70
C LEU A 99 15.07 -54.79 -8.41
N TYR A 100 13.79 -55.07 -8.50
CA TYR A 100 13.01 -55.73 -7.47
C TYR A 100 12.54 -57.06 -8.04
N CYS A 101 12.67 -58.15 -7.31
CA CYS A 101 12.20 -59.44 -7.76
C CYS A 101 11.30 -60.12 -6.73
N SER A 102 10.39 -60.96 -7.19
CA SER A 102 9.42 -61.65 -6.34
C SER A 102 9.19 -63.08 -6.80
N PRO A 103 9.07 -64.05 -5.88
CA PRO A 103 8.73 -65.43 -6.25
C PRO A 103 7.25 -65.59 -6.62
N ASN A 104 6.37 -64.75 -6.06
CA ASN A 104 4.92 -64.90 -6.13
C ASN A 104 4.16 -63.58 -6.42
N GLY A 105 4.86 -62.45 -6.55
CA GLY A 105 4.29 -61.12 -6.78
C GLY A 105 3.86 -60.39 -5.51
N THR A 106 3.98 -61.02 -4.33
CA THR A 106 3.50 -60.45 -3.06
C THR A 106 4.65 -59.88 -2.23
N THR A 107 5.80 -60.54 -2.19
CA THR A 107 6.99 -60.06 -1.49
C THR A 107 8.08 -59.68 -2.48
N TRP A 108 8.54 -58.43 -2.42
CA TRP A 108 9.53 -57.89 -3.35
C TRP A 108 10.91 -57.78 -2.69
N LEU A 109 11.88 -58.50 -3.21
CA LEU A 109 13.29 -58.39 -2.84
C LEU A 109 13.92 -57.30 -3.70
N TRP A 110 14.37 -56.21 -3.09
CA TRP A 110 15.29 -55.31 -3.76
C TRP A 110 16.67 -55.98 -3.87
N LEU A 111 17.17 -56.18 -5.10
CA LEU A 111 18.45 -56.87 -5.31
C LEU A 111 19.64 -56.16 -4.67
N LYS A 112 19.54 -54.85 -4.43
CA LYS A 112 20.53 -54.09 -3.67
C LYS A 112 20.75 -54.64 -2.25
N TRP A 113 19.80 -55.40 -1.69
CA TRP A 113 19.92 -56.03 -0.38
C TRP A 113 20.64 -57.38 -0.37
N LEU A 114 21.04 -57.92 -1.52
CA LEU A 114 21.74 -59.22 -1.59
C LEU A 114 22.99 -59.33 -0.71
N PRO A 115 23.83 -58.29 -0.54
CA PRO A 115 24.96 -58.31 0.40
C PRO A 115 24.58 -58.64 1.86
N LEU A 116 23.33 -58.39 2.28
CA LEU A 116 22.87 -58.74 3.64
C LEU A 116 22.71 -60.26 3.82
N ARG A 117 22.61 -61.00 2.72
CA ARG A 117 22.43 -62.46 2.72
C ARG A 117 23.65 -63.21 2.22
N PHE A 118 24.38 -62.64 1.27
CA PHE A 118 25.52 -63.27 0.61
C PHE A 118 26.72 -62.33 0.66
N SER A 119 27.77 -62.74 1.38
CA SER A 119 29.04 -62.01 1.44
C SER A 119 29.75 -61.88 0.08
N ALA A 120 29.36 -62.70 -0.89
CA ALA A 120 29.86 -62.66 -2.27
C ALA A 120 29.44 -61.38 -3.03
N TYR A 121 28.47 -60.60 -2.52
CA TYR A 121 28.09 -59.32 -3.11
C TYR A 121 28.68 -58.15 -2.33
N ALA A 122 29.08 -57.12 -3.07
CA ALA A 122 29.44 -55.82 -2.55
C ALA A 122 28.44 -54.76 -3.05
N SER A 123 27.83 -54.04 -2.10
CA SER A 123 27.02 -52.84 -2.36
C SER A 123 27.01 -51.96 -1.13
N SER A 124 26.81 -50.65 -1.33
CA SER A 124 26.52 -49.71 -0.25
C SER A 124 25.04 -49.80 0.10
N ILE A 125 24.74 -50.52 1.18
CA ILE A 125 23.40 -50.59 1.75
C ILE A 125 23.32 -49.60 2.89
N GLU A 126 22.44 -48.63 2.73
CA GLU A 126 22.17 -47.63 3.76
C GLU A 126 21.07 -48.14 4.69
N PHE A 127 21.21 -47.80 5.97
CA PHE A 127 20.24 -48.11 7.00
C PHE A 127 19.74 -46.82 7.63
N ALA A 128 18.49 -46.83 8.06
CA ALA A 128 17.89 -45.74 8.82
C ALA A 128 17.41 -46.26 10.17
N ASP A 129 17.60 -45.43 11.20
CA ASP A 129 16.99 -45.66 12.50
C ASP A 129 15.49 -45.38 12.40
N ALA A 130 14.67 -46.41 12.59
CA ALA A 130 13.23 -46.33 12.51
C ALA A 130 12.61 -47.19 13.62
N ASN A 131 11.65 -46.64 14.36
CA ASN A 131 10.92 -47.36 15.40
C ASN A 131 9.86 -48.29 14.80
N LEU A 132 10.29 -49.20 13.93
CA LEU A 132 9.46 -50.18 13.24
C LEU A 132 10.24 -51.47 13.02
N THR A 133 9.51 -52.58 12.85
CA THR A 133 10.07 -53.88 12.50
C THR A 133 9.65 -54.23 11.07
N THR A 134 10.62 -54.42 10.17
CA THR A 134 10.37 -54.87 8.80
C THR A 134 10.74 -56.33 8.62
N TYR A 135 9.89 -57.05 7.90
CA TYR A 135 10.18 -58.40 7.42
C TYR A 135 10.54 -58.29 5.95
N THR A 136 11.73 -58.73 5.57
CA THR A 136 12.19 -58.71 4.18
C THR A 136 12.58 -60.12 3.75
N PRO A 137 12.66 -60.39 2.43
CA PRO A 137 13.15 -61.68 1.95
C PRO A 137 14.60 -62.01 2.36
N VAL A 138 15.37 -61.03 2.86
CA VAL A 138 16.75 -61.21 3.33
C VAL A 138 16.88 -61.26 4.85
N GLY A 139 15.82 -60.96 5.61
CA GLY A 139 15.87 -60.98 7.07
C GLY A 139 14.81 -60.09 7.73
N VAL A 140 14.77 -60.13 9.06
CA VAL A 140 13.91 -59.28 9.90
C VAL A 140 14.77 -58.20 10.54
N PHE A 141 14.38 -56.94 10.38
CA PHE A 141 15.11 -55.78 10.90
C PHE A 141 14.21 -55.00 11.86
N SER A 142 14.76 -54.59 13.01
CA SER A 142 14.02 -53.83 14.03
C SER A 142 14.88 -52.70 14.56
N GLY A 143 14.33 -51.50 14.65
CA GLY A 143 15.05 -50.31 15.14
C GLY A 143 16.03 -49.72 14.12
N HIS A 144 16.71 -50.57 13.34
CA HIS A 144 17.67 -50.19 12.30
C HIS A 144 17.35 -50.95 11.01
N VAL A 145 16.70 -50.28 10.05
CA VAL A 145 16.10 -50.92 8.88
C VAL A 145 16.80 -50.47 7.59
N PRO A 146 17.02 -51.36 6.60
CA PRO A 146 17.66 -50.95 5.36
C PRO A 146 16.77 -49.96 4.59
N ALA A 147 17.38 -49.07 3.82
CA ALA A 147 16.63 -48.17 2.97
C ALA A 147 15.85 -48.94 1.90
N GLY A 148 14.66 -48.47 1.53
CA GLY A 148 13.81 -49.11 0.52
C GLY A 148 12.32 -48.84 0.68
N TRP A 149 11.54 -49.52 -0.14
CA TRP A 149 10.08 -49.43 -0.17
C TRP A 149 9.45 -50.56 0.63
N TYR A 150 8.55 -50.20 1.54
CA TYR A 150 7.90 -51.09 2.48
C TYR A 150 6.39 -50.91 2.40
N LEU A 151 5.65 -51.99 2.66
CA LEU A 151 4.21 -51.93 2.84
C LEU A 151 3.91 -52.09 4.33
N ASP A 152 3.26 -51.09 4.92
CA ASP A 152 2.70 -51.23 6.25
C ASP A 152 1.48 -52.16 6.18
N ILE A 153 1.56 -53.27 6.91
CA ILE A 153 0.54 -54.32 6.89
C ILE A 153 -0.77 -53.80 7.49
N GLU A 154 -0.70 -52.96 8.52
CA GLU A 154 -1.87 -52.49 9.26
C GLU A 154 -2.61 -51.41 8.47
N SER A 155 -1.91 -50.37 8.04
CA SER A 155 -2.53 -49.26 7.30
C SER A 155 -2.68 -49.49 5.79
N LYS A 156 -2.05 -50.54 5.24
CA LYS A 156 -1.91 -50.77 3.79
C LYS A 156 -1.27 -49.62 3.03
N THR A 157 -0.51 -48.77 3.72
CA THR A 157 0.20 -47.66 3.11
C THR A 157 1.61 -48.09 2.69
N VAL A 158 2.08 -47.50 1.60
CA VAL A 158 3.44 -47.70 1.11
C VAL A 158 4.34 -46.62 1.70
N LEU A 159 5.38 -47.05 2.42
CA LEU A 159 6.39 -46.19 3.03
C LEU A 159 7.73 -46.36 2.29
N ARG A 160 8.43 -45.25 2.05
CA ARG A 160 9.83 -45.29 1.62
C ARG A 160 10.73 -44.92 2.79
N VAL A 161 11.59 -45.83 3.21
CA VAL A 161 12.74 -45.51 4.07
C VAL A 161 13.83 -44.90 3.17
N PRO A 162 14.23 -43.64 3.42
CA PRO A 162 15.16 -42.94 2.55
C PRO A 162 16.56 -43.57 2.60
N GLN A 163 17.23 -43.54 1.44
CA GLN A 163 18.70 -43.60 1.39
C GLN A 163 19.18 -42.23 1.87
N THR A 164 19.77 -42.16 3.05
CA THR A 164 20.25 -40.93 3.68
C THR A 164 21.24 -40.17 2.80
N ASN A 165 20.80 -39.02 2.27
CA ASN A 165 21.65 -37.86 2.12
C ASN A 165 21.07 -36.73 2.99
N ILE A 166 21.38 -36.78 4.29
CA ILE A 166 20.86 -35.89 5.35
C ILE A 166 21.05 -34.41 4.98
N SER A 167 22.08 -34.11 4.18
CA SER A 167 22.39 -32.79 3.65
C SER A 167 21.22 -32.17 2.85
N LEU A 168 20.55 -32.96 2.00
CA LEU A 168 19.50 -32.45 1.11
C LEU A 168 18.23 -32.07 1.90
N ILE A 169 17.89 -32.84 2.93
CA ILE A 169 16.75 -32.53 3.82
C ILE A 169 17.03 -31.26 4.62
N GLN A 170 18.26 -31.10 5.12
CA GLN A 170 18.68 -29.88 5.83
C GLN A 170 18.65 -28.66 4.91
N SER A 171 19.18 -28.76 3.68
CA SER A 171 19.11 -27.68 2.70
C SER A 171 17.69 -27.33 2.32
N TYR A 172 16.80 -28.32 2.15
CA TYR A 172 15.38 -28.07 1.88
C TYR A 172 14.69 -27.34 3.03
N GLN A 173 14.96 -27.74 4.29
CA GLN A 173 14.42 -27.07 5.46
C GLN A 173 14.94 -25.64 5.62
N GLN A 174 16.23 -25.40 5.34
CA GLN A 174 16.82 -24.05 5.33
C GLN A 174 16.16 -23.18 4.27
N LEU A 175 16.03 -23.66 3.03
CA LEU A 175 15.35 -22.93 1.96
C LEU A 175 13.89 -22.61 2.31
N GLN A 176 13.19 -23.56 2.93
CA GLN A 176 11.81 -23.36 3.35
C GLN A 176 11.70 -22.32 4.48
N ALA A 177 12.68 -22.28 5.39
CA ALA A 177 12.75 -21.25 6.43
C ALA A 177 13.05 -19.87 5.85
N GLU A 178 13.99 -19.77 4.90
CA GLU A 178 14.31 -18.54 4.18
C GLU A 178 13.10 -18.01 3.40
N LEU A 179 12.39 -18.87 2.67
CA LEU A 179 11.16 -18.49 1.97
C LEU A 179 10.09 -17.93 2.92
N ARG A 180 9.90 -18.55 4.09
CA ARG A 180 8.96 -18.03 5.10
C ARG A 180 9.40 -16.68 5.66
N GLN A 181 10.71 -16.45 5.85
CA GLN A 181 11.23 -15.16 6.29
C GLN A 181 11.03 -14.09 5.22
N LEU A 182 11.38 -14.38 3.97
CA LEU A 182 11.17 -13.49 2.83
C LEU A 182 9.69 -13.10 2.69
N GLN A 183 8.78 -14.07 2.84
CA GLN A 183 7.35 -13.80 2.77
C GLN A 183 6.87 -12.85 3.88
N LYS A 184 7.38 -13.00 5.11
CA LYS A 184 7.09 -12.05 6.19
C LYS A 184 7.61 -10.64 5.88
N VAL A 185 8.81 -10.53 5.32
CA VAL A 185 9.39 -9.23 4.93
C VAL A 185 8.55 -8.55 3.84
N VAL A 186 8.08 -9.33 2.85
CA VAL A 186 7.18 -8.81 1.80
C VAL A 186 5.85 -8.33 2.40
N ASP A 187 5.25 -9.09 3.32
CA ASP A 187 4.01 -8.68 3.99
C ASP A 187 4.20 -7.39 4.81
N GLU A 188 5.32 -7.28 5.52
CA GLU A 188 5.67 -6.09 6.32
C GLU A 188 5.92 -4.86 5.43
N LEU A 189 6.68 -5.01 4.35
CA LEU A 189 6.91 -3.95 3.36
C LEU A 189 5.61 -3.51 2.69
N THR A 190 4.72 -4.44 2.38
CA THR A 190 3.40 -4.14 1.80
C THR A 190 2.55 -3.29 2.76
N ARG A 191 2.52 -3.66 4.05
CA ARG A 191 1.84 -2.86 5.08
C ARG A 191 2.48 -1.48 5.23
N ASN A 192 3.80 -1.39 5.29
CA ASN A 192 4.52 -0.12 5.40
C ASN A 192 4.26 0.78 4.18
N SER A 193 4.23 0.22 2.98
CA SER A 193 3.86 0.92 1.76
C SER A 193 2.43 1.45 1.83
N SER A 194 1.46 0.63 2.25
CA SER A 194 0.07 1.08 2.41
C SER A 194 -0.08 2.21 3.44
N ASN A 195 0.65 2.14 4.56
CA ASN A 195 0.67 3.18 5.58
C ASN A 195 1.28 4.49 5.04
N ALA A 196 2.37 4.39 4.27
CA ALA A 196 2.99 5.55 3.63
C ALA A 196 2.05 6.20 2.61
N VAL A 197 1.33 5.42 1.80
CA VAL A 197 0.32 5.93 0.86
C VAL A 197 -0.81 6.66 1.59
N ALA A 198 -1.31 6.08 2.69
CA ALA A 198 -2.34 6.72 3.52
C ALA A 198 -1.85 8.04 4.13
N LEU A 199 -0.60 8.07 4.64
CA LEU A 199 -0.01 9.29 5.19
C LEU A 199 0.18 10.37 4.11
N VAL A 200 0.62 10.00 2.91
CA VAL A 200 0.73 10.92 1.78
C VAL A 200 -0.64 11.49 1.39
N ALA A 201 -1.70 10.69 1.42
CA ALA A 201 -3.06 11.17 1.16
C ALA A 201 -3.52 12.18 2.23
N GLN A 202 -3.29 11.89 3.51
CA GLN A 202 -3.60 12.81 4.61
C GLN A 202 -2.81 14.12 4.51
N LEU A 203 -1.52 14.05 4.18
CA LEU A 203 -0.69 15.25 3.98
C LEU A 203 -1.18 16.09 2.80
N ARG A 204 -1.60 15.45 1.68
CA ARG A 204 -2.18 16.17 0.54
C ARG A 204 -3.46 16.90 0.93
N GLU A 205 -4.33 16.28 1.71
CA GLU A 205 -5.55 16.92 2.22
C GLU A 205 -5.22 18.12 3.11
N LYS A 206 -4.26 17.97 4.04
CA LYS A 206 -3.78 19.06 4.89
C LYS A 206 -3.19 20.21 4.08
N VAL A 207 -2.42 19.92 3.03
CA VAL A 207 -1.88 20.96 2.13
C VAL A 207 -3.00 21.68 1.39
N ALA A 208 -4.01 20.96 0.88
CA ALA A 208 -5.15 21.57 0.21
C ALA A 208 -5.96 22.48 1.14
N GLU A 209 -6.14 22.07 2.40
CA GLU A 209 -6.82 22.86 3.42
C GLU A 209 -6.03 24.14 3.77
N LEU A 210 -4.73 24.01 4.02
CA LEU A 210 -3.87 25.19 4.26
C LEU A 210 -3.85 26.15 3.06
N GLN A 211 -3.92 25.64 1.83
CA GLN A 211 -4.03 26.48 0.64
C GLN A 211 -5.38 27.21 0.55
N ARG A 212 -6.48 26.63 1.03
CA ARG A 212 -7.77 27.34 1.13
C ARG A 212 -7.71 28.44 2.19
N GLN A 213 -7.23 28.11 3.38
CA GLN A 213 -7.07 29.09 4.47
C GLN A 213 -6.17 30.26 4.06
N ARG A 214 -5.07 29.99 3.34
CA ARG A 214 -4.22 31.04 2.78
C ARG A 214 -4.99 31.97 1.84
N ARG A 215 -5.78 31.43 0.92
CA ARG A 215 -6.58 32.24 -0.03
C ARG A 215 -7.62 33.09 0.69
N GLU A 216 -8.32 32.51 1.67
CA GLU A 216 -9.29 33.25 2.48
C GLU A 216 -8.63 34.41 3.25
N LEU A 217 -7.45 34.19 3.80
CA LEU A 217 -6.67 35.25 4.46
C LEU A 217 -6.18 36.32 3.48
N GLU A 218 -5.72 35.93 2.29
CA GLU A 218 -5.31 36.88 1.24
C GLU A 218 -6.49 37.76 0.78
N GLU A 219 -7.68 37.18 0.60
CA GLU A 219 -8.90 37.92 0.26
C GLU A 219 -9.33 38.85 1.39
N ALA A 220 -9.30 38.39 2.64
CA ALA A 220 -9.61 39.20 3.81
C ALA A 220 -8.64 40.39 3.94
N LEU A 221 -7.35 40.17 3.69
CA LEU A 221 -6.33 41.22 3.71
C LEU A 221 -6.60 42.27 2.62
N ARG A 222 -6.87 41.83 1.39
CA ARG A 222 -7.21 42.73 0.28
C ARG A 222 -8.48 43.55 0.57
N LEU A 223 -9.49 42.95 1.20
CA LEU A 223 -10.68 43.68 1.64
C LEU A 223 -10.32 44.76 2.67
N ARG A 224 -9.49 44.43 3.66
CA ARG A 224 -9.03 45.40 4.67
C ARG A 224 -8.22 46.53 4.06
N GLU A 225 -7.31 46.25 3.13
CA GLU A 225 -6.56 47.28 2.40
C GLU A 225 -7.50 48.23 1.65
N SER A 226 -8.53 47.70 0.97
CA SER A 226 -9.53 48.52 0.29
C SER A 226 -10.35 49.41 1.26
N GLN A 227 -10.70 48.89 2.44
CA GLN A 227 -11.39 49.64 3.48
C GLN A 227 -10.51 50.77 4.03
N ILE A 228 -9.22 50.51 4.25
CA ILE A 228 -8.26 51.52 4.69
C ILE A 228 -8.12 52.62 3.64
N ALA A 229 -8.01 52.27 2.35
CA ALA A 229 -7.94 53.25 1.27
C ALA A 229 -9.19 54.14 1.21
N ALA A 230 -10.38 53.55 1.32
CA ALA A 230 -11.65 54.28 1.35
C ALA A 230 -11.75 55.22 2.57
N LEU A 231 -11.42 54.75 3.76
CA LEU A 231 -11.41 55.57 4.99
C LEU A 231 -10.39 56.71 4.91
N THR A 232 -9.22 56.47 4.32
CA THR A 232 -8.19 57.49 4.14
C THR A 232 -8.68 58.60 3.20
N SER A 233 -9.36 58.22 2.11
CA SER A 233 -9.98 59.17 1.18
C SER A 233 -11.10 59.98 1.85
N GLN A 234 -11.99 59.33 2.62
CA GLN A 234 -13.05 60.01 3.38
C GLN A 234 -12.47 60.99 4.40
N LEU A 235 -11.42 60.60 5.12
CA LEU A 235 -10.75 61.47 6.08
C LEU A 235 -10.09 62.68 5.39
N ALA A 236 -9.53 62.50 4.19
CA ALA A 236 -9.00 63.61 3.40
C ALA A 236 -10.13 64.58 2.96
N SER A 237 -11.26 64.07 2.49
CA SER A 237 -12.44 64.89 2.14
C SER A 237 -12.97 65.67 3.33
N ALA A 238 -13.18 64.99 4.46
CA ALA A 238 -13.67 65.61 5.69
C ALA A 238 -12.71 66.70 6.21
N ARG A 239 -11.39 66.51 6.07
CA ARG A 239 -10.40 67.55 6.38
C ARG A 239 -10.52 68.77 5.47
N GLN A 240 -10.73 68.57 4.17
CA GLN A 240 -10.94 69.68 3.23
C GLN A 240 -12.22 70.45 3.53
N GLU A 241 -13.31 69.74 3.82
CA GLU A 241 -14.59 70.34 4.22
C GLU A 241 -14.46 71.14 5.52
N ALA A 242 -13.72 70.63 6.51
CA ALA A 242 -13.47 71.34 7.76
C ALA A 242 -12.66 72.64 7.55
N GLU A 243 -11.64 72.62 6.70
CA GLU A 243 -10.86 73.82 6.35
C GLU A 243 -11.71 74.84 5.57
N GLU A 244 -12.56 74.40 4.66
CA GLU A 244 -13.50 75.26 3.93
C GLU A 244 -14.52 75.91 4.87
N LEU A 245 -15.11 75.14 5.79
CA LEU A 245 -16.02 75.67 6.80
C LEU A 245 -15.33 76.68 7.72
N LYS A 246 -14.07 76.42 8.08
CA LYS A 246 -13.27 77.35 8.89
C LYS A 246 -13.05 78.68 8.18
N LYS A 247 -12.69 78.67 6.88
CA LYS A 247 -12.57 79.90 6.07
C LYS A 247 -13.88 80.68 6.01
N ARG A 248 -15.01 80.00 5.76
CA ARG A 248 -16.34 80.64 5.76
C ARG A 248 -16.68 81.26 7.11
N LEU A 249 -16.30 80.63 8.20
CA LEU A 249 -16.50 81.15 9.54
C LEU A 249 -15.65 82.42 9.78
N GLU A 250 -14.40 82.43 9.34
CA GLU A 250 -13.53 83.62 9.39
C GLU A 250 -14.07 84.77 8.52
N GLU A 251 -14.58 84.47 7.32
CA GLU A 251 -15.23 85.46 6.44
C GLU A 251 -16.50 86.04 7.06
N ALA A 252 -17.37 85.19 7.60
CA ALA A 252 -18.60 85.61 8.27
C ALA A 252 -18.29 86.48 9.51
N GLN A 253 -17.24 86.16 10.27
CA GLN A 253 -16.76 86.99 11.37
C GLN A 253 -16.30 88.38 10.88
N LYS A 254 -15.55 88.45 9.77
CA LYS A 254 -15.14 89.74 9.19
C LYS A 254 -16.33 90.57 8.72
N GLU A 255 -17.31 89.96 8.08
CA GLU A 255 -18.54 90.66 7.67
C GLU A 255 -19.35 91.16 8.88
N LEU A 256 -19.41 90.39 9.96
CA LEU A 256 -20.06 90.80 11.20
C LEU A 256 -19.35 91.99 11.85
N GLU A 257 -18.01 92.01 11.87
CA GLU A 257 -17.23 93.15 12.35
C GLU A 257 -17.42 94.40 11.48
N LYS A 258 -17.45 94.27 10.15
CA LYS A 258 -17.78 95.37 9.24
C LYS A 258 -19.18 95.92 9.49
N ALA A 259 -20.17 95.05 9.63
CA ALA A 259 -21.56 95.44 9.91
C ALA A 259 -21.66 96.16 11.26
N ARG A 260 -20.95 95.69 12.30
CA ARG A 260 -20.85 96.38 13.60
C ARG A 260 -20.23 97.77 13.47
N ALA A 261 -19.13 97.91 12.72
CA ALA A 261 -18.49 99.21 12.49
C ALA A 261 -19.43 100.18 11.74
N LEU A 262 -20.14 99.69 10.73
CA LEU A 262 -21.11 100.48 9.96
C LEU A 262 -22.30 100.90 10.82
N LEU A 263 -22.80 100.02 11.69
CA LEU A 263 -23.83 100.37 12.68
C LEU A 263 -23.33 101.42 13.68
N ALA A 264 -22.08 101.33 14.16
CA ALA A 264 -21.51 102.34 15.05
C ALA A 264 -21.38 103.71 14.36
N GLU A 265 -21.02 103.72 13.08
CA GLU A 265 -20.94 104.95 12.27
C GLU A 265 -22.32 105.53 11.99
N LEU A 266 -23.30 104.70 11.63
CA LEU A 266 -24.71 105.12 11.51
C LEU A 266 -25.24 105.69 12.83
N ASN A 267 -24.88 105.10 13.96
CA ASN A 267 -25.28 105.62 15.27
C ASN A 267 -24.64 106.99 15.56
N ARG A 268 -23.36 107.18 15.22
CA ARG A 268 -22.67 108.47 15.33
C ARG A 268 -23.29 109.54 14.44
N THR A 269 -23.56 109.20 13.18
CA THR A 269 -24.20 110.14 12.23
C THR A 269 -25.61 110.48 12.68
N ASN A 270 -26.38 109.52 13.20
CA ASN A 270 -27.69 109.79 13.78
C ASN A 270 -27.59 110.69 15.02
N ALA A 271 -26.62 110.45 15.90
CA ALA A 271 -26.36 111.33 17.05
C ALA A 271 -25.93 112.75 16.63
N ALA A 272 -25.09 112.87 15.59
CA ALA A 272 -24.67 114.15 15.04
C ALA A 272 -25.84 114.91 14.39
N LEU A 273 -26.66 114.22 13.58
CA LEU A 273 -27.88 114.78 13.00
C LEU A 273 -28.89 115.17 14.08
N HIS A 274 -29.02 114.38 15.16
CA HIS A 274 -29.84 114.76 16.31
C HIS A 274 -29.30 116.00 17.03
N ALA A 275 -27.98 116.14 17.16
CA ALA A 275 -27.34 117.33 17.72
C ALA A 275 -27.50 118.56 16.81
N GLU A 276 -27.41 118.38 15.49
CA GLU A 276 -27.63 119.42 14.49
C GLU A 276 -29.11 119.84 14.45
N LEU A 277 -30.05 118.91 14.52
CA LEU A 277 -31.48 119.20 14.71
C LEU A 277 -31.74 119.90 16.04
N ALA A 278 -31.06 119.50 17.13
CA ALA A 278 -31.17 120.17 18.41
C ALA A 278 -30.62 121.61 18.33
N GLN A 279 -29.51 121.83 17.63
CA GLN A 279 -28.95 123.15 17.33
C GLN A 279 -29.89 123.98 16.46
N LEU A 280 -30.40 123.46 15.34
CA LEU A 280 -31.39 124.14 14.50
C LEU A 280 -32.68 124.44 15.26
N SER A 281 -33.12 123.55 16.17
CA SER A 281 -34.28 123.83 17.03
C SER A 281 -33.98 124.89 18.10
N ALA A 282 -32.72 124.98 18.55
CA ALA A 282 -32.26 126.07 19.42
C ALA A 282 -32.11 127.38 18.63
N GLU A 283 -31.70 127.31 17.36
CA GLU A 283 -31.52 128.44 16.45
C GLU A 283 -32.87 129.01 16.01
N VAL A 284 -33.84 128.13 15.72
CA VAL A 284 -35.27 128.48 15.55
C VAL A 284 -35.83 129.05 16.86
N ARG A 285 -35.45 128.54 18.03
CA ARG A 285 -35.82 129.15 19.32
C ARG A 285 -35.14 130.50 19.59
N THR A 286 -34.02 130.82 18.94
CA THR A 286 -33.39 132.14 18.99
C THR A 286 -33.89 133.09 17.89
N GLU A 287 -34.43 132.57 16.79
CA GLU A 287 -35.09 133.35 15.73
C GLU A 287 -36.62 133.46 15.91
N GLU A 288 -37.20 132.83 16.94
CA GLU A 288 -38.57 133.03 17.40
C GLU A 288 -38.71 134.35 18.21
N SER A 289 -38.18 135.43 17.66
CA SER A 289 -38.55 136.81 17.97
C SER A 289 -38.67 137.66 16.70
N ALA A 290 -39.24 137.12 15.62
CA ALA A 290 -39.89 137.92 14.57
C ALA A 290 -40.80 137.06 13.67
N GLN A 291 -42.11 137.20 13.88
CA GLN A 291 -43.21 137.10 12.92
C GLN A 291 -42.98 136.39 11.54
N LEU A 292 -43.63 135.22 11.39
CA LEU A 292 -44.20 134.52 10.21
C LEU A 292 -44.44 135.33 8.89
N PRO A 293 -44.54 134.71 7.67
CA PRO A 293 -45.42 133.55 7.42
C PRO A 293 -45.05 132.47 6.35
N ILE A 294 -45.70 131.31 6.58
CA ILE A 294 -46.01 130.12 5.76
C ILE A 294 -46.29 130.46 4.28
N PRO A 295 -45.49 129.98 3.29
CA PRO A 295 -45.74 128.68 2.65
C PRO A 295 -44.49 128.03 1.99
N LEU A 296 -43.65 127.32 2.75
CA LEU A 296 -42.49 126.57 2.22
C LEU A 296 -42.63 125.03 2.39
N LEU A 297 -43.80 124.57 2.81
CA LEU A 297 -44.05 123.16 3.18
C LEU A 297 -44.53 122.25 2.03
N ILE A 298 -44.70 122.77 0.80
CA ILE A 298 -45.25 121.96 -0.32
C ILE A 298 -44.18 121.56 -1.35
N ALA A 299 -43.02 122.22 -1.40
CA ALA A 299 -41.98 121.89 -2.38
C ALA A 299 -41.13 120.64 -2.01
N ALA A 300 -40.99 120.33 -0.71
CA ALA A 300 -40.15 119.21 -0.26
C ALA A 300 -40.76 117.82 -0.51
N VAL A 301 -42.09 117.71 -0.66
CA VAL A 301 -42.78 116.42 -0.85
C VAL A 301 -42.64 115.90 -2.29
N VAL A 302 -42.45 116.78 -3.29
CA VAL A 302 -42.36 116.36 -4.70
C VAL A 302 -40.94 115.89 -5.07
N ALA A 303 -39.89 116.39 -4.41
CA ALA A 303 -38.51 115.96 -4.67
C ALA A 303 -38.19 114.57 -4.09
N GLY A 304 -38.77 114.21 -2.92
CA GLY A 304 -38.57 112.89 -2.29
C GLY A 304 -39.17 111.72 -3.08
N GLY A 305 -40.29 111.95 -3.79
CA GLY A 305 -40.95 110.92 -4.60
C GLY A 305 -40.15 110.48 -5.84
N ILE A 306 -39.38 111.39 -6.44
CA ILE A 306 -38.63 111.11 -7.68
C ILE A 306 -37.35 110.30 -7.39
N VAL A 307 -36.69 110.54 -6.26
CA VAL A 307 -35.47 109.78 -5.87
C VAL A 307 -35.81 108.34 -5.45
N ALA A 308 -36.95 108.13 -4.77
CA ALA A 308 -37.40 106.79 -4.40
C ALA A 308 -37.81 105.93 -5.63
N TYR A 309 -38.41 106.54 -6.65
CA TYR A 309 -38.79 105.84 -7.88
C TYR A 309 -37.58 105.41 -8.73
N ILE A 310 -36.50 106.22 -8.75
CA ILE A 310 -35.27 105.90 -9.49
C ILE A 310 -34.47 104.77 -8.80
N LEU A 311 -34.45 104.73 -7.46
CA LEU A 311 -33.79 103.64 -6.70
C LEU A 311 -34.56 102.31 -6.77
N TYR A 312 -35.89 102.34 -6.85
CA TYR A 312 -36.70 101.13 -6.99
C TYR A 312 -36.51 100.45 -8.36
N ARG A 313 -36.41 101.23 -9.45
CA ARG A 313 -36.25 100.68 -10.81
C ARG A 313 -34.88 100.06 -11.08
N ARG A 314 -33.83 100.48 -10.35
CA ARG A 314 -32.47 99.94 -10.52
C ARG A 314 -32.24 98.61 -9.80
N ARG A 315 -33.13 98.23 -8.88
CA ARG A 315 -33.05 96.98 -8.10
C ARG A 315 -33.86 95.82 -8.68
N SER A 316 -34.65 96.05 -9.73
CA SER A 316 -35.46 95.01 -10.40
C SER A 316 -34.83 94.49 -11.71
N SER A 317 -33.57 94.82 -11.96
CA SER A 317 -32.82 94.41 -13.16
C SER A 317 -31.47 93.73 -12.84
N GLU A 318 -31.29 93.30 -11.60
CA GLU A 318 -30.30 92.31 -11.14
C GLU A 318 -31.06 91.11 -10.56
#